data_AF-R1GTH0-F1
#
_entry.id   AF-R1GTH0-F1
#
_cell.length_a   1.000
_cell.length_b   1.000
_cell.length_c   1.000
_cell.angle_alpha   90.00
_cell.angle_beta   90.00
_cell.angle_gamma   90.00
#
_symmetry.space_group_name_H-M   'P 1'
#
loop_
_entity.id
_entity.type
_entity.pdbx_description
1 polymer ?
#
loop_
_entity_poly.entity_id
_entity_poly.type
_entity_poly.pdbx_seq_one_letter_code
_entity_poly.pdbx_strand_id
1 'polypeptide(L)'
;MSSPSPQEALTGVIELRHDDPDTVRSMLEFCYTFTYTCRKSDPPEDRMIFHVHMYAVGEIYDIPGLKKLAVQNFEKEVNHSFPRFPAAVRAIYETTPQSDRGLRDVVLRVCAANAKELMSKPQFEDMMDELGVFGKELSRTLAERSGHVTTKNIFVDCKKYRCGVCRRAVAWNIPKPCPTELLNCMFCGAGFSPATWKKRVIKPDDPLEPEDVIQRPSSAAGDDDDVPGW
;
A
#
# COMPACT_ATOMS: atom_id res chain seq x y z
N MET A 1 45.44 -29.38 -6.95
CA MET A 1 44.82 -29.80 -8.22
C MET A 1 43.81 -28.73 -8.59
N SER A 2 43.99 -28.04 -9.71
CA SER A 2 43.07 -26.98 -10.14
C SER A 2 41.79 -27.62 -10.68
N SER A 3 40.63 -27.20 -10.19
CA SER A 3 39.35 -27.64 -10.72
C SER A 3 39.22 -27.25 -12.20
N PRO A 4 38.70 -28.13 -13.07
CA PRO A 4 38.48 -27.77 -14.47
C PRO A 4 37.47 -26.61 -14.57
N SER A 5 37.71 -25.70 -15.52
CA SER A 5 36.79 -24.60 -15.82
C SER A 5 35.41 -25.13 -16.21
N PRO A 6 34.31 -24.46 -15.81
CA PRO A 6 32.95 -24.82 -16.23
C PRO A 6 32.84 -24.84 -17.76
N GLN A 7 32.08 -25.77 -18.32
CA GLN A 7 31.90 -25.87 -19.79
C GLN A 7 31.35 -24.57 -20.40
N GLU A 8 30.47 -23.87 -19.67
CA GLU A 8 29.92 -22.57 -20.04
C GLU A 8 30.99 -21.51 -20.32
N ALA A 9 32.07 -21.51 -19.52
CA ALA A 9 33.18 -20.57 -19.68
C ALA A 9 34.00 -20.85 -20.95
N LEU A 10 33.94 -22.08 -21.48
CA LEU A 10 34.63 -22.50 -22.69
C LEU A 10 33.75 -22.30 -23.94
N THR A 11 32.45 -22.57 -23.83
CA THR A 11 31.51 -22.46 -24.96
C THR A 11 31.03 -21.02 -25.18
N GLY A 12 31.03 -20.19 -24.14
CA GLY A 12 30.38 -18.88 -24.16
C GLY A 12 28.85 -18.98 -24.23
N VAL A 13 28.28 -20.15 -23.94
CA VAL A 13 26.84 -20.43 -24.01
C VAL A 13 26.37 -20.89 -22.63
N ILE A 14 25.34 -20.23 -22.10
CA ILE A 14 24.65 -20.58 -20.87
C ILE A 14 23.20 -20.93 -21.24
N GLU A 15 22.75 -22.14 -20.89
CA GLU A 15 21.42 -22.64 -21.24
C GLU A 15 20.45 -22.53 -20.05
N LEU A 16 19.40 -21.71 -20.19
CA LEU A 16 18.40 -21.46 -19.14
C LEU A 16 17.12 -22.27 -19.39
N ARG A 17 17.23 -23.61 -19.37
CA ARG A 17 16.15 -24.52 -19.82
C ARG A 17 14.89 -24.52 -18.95
N HIS A 18 14.98 -24.03 -17.72
CA HIS A 18 13.90 -24.09 -16.73
C HIS A 18 13.16 -22.77 -16.58
N ASP A 19 13.65 -21.69 -17.19
CA ASP A 19 13.06 -20.37 -17.07
C ASP A 19 12.17 -20.06 -18.27
N ASP A 20 11.09 -19.34 -18.00
CA ASP A 20 10.21 -18.83 -19.03
C ASP A 20 10.95 -17.83 -19.95
N PRO A 21 10.94 -18.02 -21.28
CA PRO A 21 11.67 -17.15 -22.21
C PRO A 21 11.30 -15.67 -22.13
N ASP A 22 10.06 -15.35 -21.79
CA ASP A 22 9.62 -13.96 -21.63
C ASP A 22 10.17 -13.34 -20.35
N THR A 23 10.17 -14.09 -19.25
CA THR A 23 10.81 -13.70 -17.99
C THR A 23 12.32 -13.49 -18.17
N VAL A 24 13.01 -14.39 -18.88
CA VAL A 24 14.45 -14.24 -19.18
C VAL A 24 14.70 -13.01 -20.05
N ARG A 25 13.87 -12.77 -21.06
CA ARG A 25 13.98 -11.59 -21.92
C ARG A 25 13.87 -10.30 -21.11
N SER A 26 12.90 -10.21 -20.20
CA SER A 26 12.72 -9.03 -19.34
C SER A 26 13.79 -8.90 -18.27
N MET A 27 14.37 -10.01 -17.79
CA MET A 27 15.55 -9.98 -16.91
C MET A 27 16.75 -9.38 -17.64
N LEU A 28 16.99 -9.80 -18.89
CA LEU A 28 18.04 -9.22 -19.73
C LEU A 28 17.76 -7.74 -20.02
N GLU A 29 16.52 -7.36 -20.34
CA GLU A 29 16.12 -5.96 -20.49
C GLU A 29 16.51 -5.13 -19.25
N PHE A 30 16.24 -5.66 -18.05
CA PHE A 30 16.63 -5.01 -16.80
C PHE A 30 18.15 -4.86 -16.66
N CYS A 31 18.94 -5.88 -16.98
CA CYS A 31 20.39 -5.81 -16.88
C CYS A 31 21.00 -4.69 -17.75
N TYR A 32 20.36 -4.35 -18.88
CA TYR A 32 20.83 -3.30 -19.78
C TYR A 32 20.21 -1.92 -19.52
N THR A 33 18.99 -1.86 -18.99
CA THR A 33 18.21 -0.61 -18.93
C THR A 33 17.79 -0.20 -17.52
N PHE A 34 18.04 -1.05 -16.52
CA PHE A 34 17.55 -0.94 -15.14
C PHE A 34 16.02 -0.88 -15.02
N THR A 35 15.29 -1.30 -16.04
CA THR A 35 13.83 -1.47 -16.04
C THR A 35 13.43 -2.71 -16.84
N TYR A 36 12.21 -3.20 -16.64
CA TYR A 36 11.64 -4.23 -17.49
C TYR A 36 10.17 -3.92 -17.77
N THR A 37 9.65 -4.44 -18.88
CA THR A 37 8.25 -4.22 -19.26
C THR A 37 7.47 -5.52 -19.37
N CYS A 38 6.23 -5.52 -18.85
CA CYS A 38 5.24 -6.55 -19.18
C CYS A 38 4.68 -6.27 -20.58
N ARG A 39 4.22 -7.30 -21.28
CA ARG A 39 3.49 -7.08 -22.53
C ARG A 39 2.18 -6.36 -22.21
N LYS A 40 1.94 -5.22 -22.86
CA LYS A 40 0.73 -4.40 -22.62
C LYS A 40 -0.57 -5.13 -22.98
N SER A 41 -0.49 -6.14 -23.84
CA SER A 41 -1.60 -7.00 -24.23
C SER A 41 -2.03 -7.96 -23.12
N ASP A 42 -1.16 -8.24 -22.14
CA ASP A 42 -1.42 -9.27 -21.14
C ASP A 42 -2.52 -8.80 -20.17
N PRO A 43 -3.43 -9.70 -19.77
CA PRO A 43 -4.40 -9.43 -18.71
C PRO A 43 -3.73 -8.88 -17.44
N PRO A 44 -4.37 -7.97 -16.69
CA PRO A 44 -3.80 -7.44 -15.45
C PRO A 44 -3.38 -8.51 -14.44
N GLU A 45 -4.12 -9.61 -14.35
CA GLU A 45 -3.81 -10.72 -13.45
C GLU A 45 -2.55 -11.50 -13.87
N ASP A 46 -2.27 -11.57 -15.17
CA ASP A 46 -1.05 -12.21 -15.69
C ASP A 46 0.17 -11.31 -15.50
N ARG A 47 0.01 -9.99 -15.62
CA ARG A 47 1.08 -9.03 -15.31
C ARG A 47 1.44 -9.05 -13.82
N MET A 48 0.45 -9.20 -12.94
CA MET A 48 0.67 -9.40 -11.51
C MET A 48 1.54 -10.64 -11.25
N ILE A 49 1.21 -11.78 -11.87
CA ILE A 49 2.01 -13.02 -11.74
C ILE A 49 3.39 -12.85 -12.37
N PHE A 50 3.48 -12.16 -13.50
CA PHE A 50 4.75 -11.88 -14.17
C PHE A 50 5.73 -11.16 -13.23
N HIS A 51 5.27 -10.20 -12.43
CA HIS A 51 6.13 -9.57 -11.42
C HIS A 51 6.62 -10.52 -10.33
N VAL A 52 5.84 -11.55 -9.98
CA VAL A 52 6.29 -12.63 -9.09
C VAL A 52 7.42 -13.44 -9.75
N HIS A 53 7.28 -13.77 -11.04
CA HIS A 53 8.35 -14.46 -11.78
C HIS A 53 9.61 -13.62 -11.90
N MET A 54 9.49 -12.32 -12.19
CA MET A 54 10.62 -11.38 -12.22
C MET A 54 11.36 -11.31 -10.86
N TYR A 55 10.61 -11.39 -9.76
CA TYR A 55 11.19 -11.48 -8.43
C TYR A 55 11.94 -12.80 -8.22
N ALA A 56 11.35 -13.92 -8.62
CA ALA A 56 11.94 -15.25 -8.50
C ALA A 56 13.25 -15.37 -9.30
N VAL A 57 13.29 -14.91 -10.56
CA VAL A 57 14.56 -14.91 -11.32
C VAL A 57 15.57 -13.92 -10.75
N GLY A 58 15.12 -12.79 -10.18
CA GLY A 58 15.99 -11.89 -9.44
C GLY A 58 16.65 -12.55 -8.23
N GLU A 59 16.02 -13.54 -7.60
CA GLU A 59 16.62 -14.36 -6.55
C GLU A 59 17.56 -15.43 -7.13
N ILE A 60 17.11 -16.18 -8.15
CA ILE A 60 17.89 -17.27 -8.77
C ILE A 60 19.24 -16.77 -9.31
N TYR A 61 19.24 -15.60 -9.95
CA TYR A 61 20.41 -15.02 -10.60
C TYR A 61 21.14 -13.97 -9.75
N ASP A 62 20.77 -13.83 -8.46
CA ASP A 62 21.34 -12.86 -7.51
C ASP A 62 21.39 -11.42 -8.08
N ILE A 63 20.22 -10.89 -8.45
CA ILE A 63 20.04 -9.54 -8.99
C ILE A 63 19.15 -8.72 -8.03
N PRO A 64 19.69 -8.17 -6.92
CA PRO A 64 18.90 -7.46 -5.91
C PRO A 64 18.10 -6.27 -6.44
N GLY A 65 18.66 -5.55 -7.44
CA GLY A 65 17.99 -4.43 -8.09
C GLY A 65 16.70 -4.86 -8.81
N LEU A 66 16.71 -6.05 -9.42
CA LEU A 66 15.55 -6.60 -10.12
C LEU A 66 14.47 -7.00 -9.12
N LYS A 67 14.85 -7.68 -8.03
CA LYS A 67 13.91 -8.02 -6.93
C LYS A 67 13.21 -6.77 -6.39
N LYS A 68 13.97 -5.70 -6.16
CA LYS A 68 13.42 -4.43 -5.66
C LYS A 68 12.41 -3.83 -6.64
N LEU A 69 12.73 -3.79 -7.93
CA LEU A 69 11.81 -3.28 -8.95
C LEU A 69 10.56 -4.17 -9.09
N ALA A 70 10.73 -5.48 -9.00
CA ALA A 70 9.63 -6.43 -9.04
C ALA A 70 8.63 -6.25 -7.90
N VAL A 71 9.11 -5.99 -6.67
CA VAL A 71 8.24 -5.63 -5.55
C VAL A 71 7.46 -4.34 -5.84
N GLN A 72 8.15 -3.29 -6.32
CA GLN A 72 7.50 -2.00 -6.61
C GLN A 72 6.43 -2.11 -7.69
N ASN A 73 6.66 -2.92 -8.72
CA ASN A 73 5.68 -3.10 -9.79
C ASN A 73 4.54 -4.03 -9.35
N PHE A 74 4.82 -5.09 -8.60
CA PHE A 74 3.79 -5.94 -7.98
C PHE A 74 2.89 -5.12 -7.06
N GLU A 75 3.43 -4.25 -6.21
CA GLU A 75 2.64 -3.37 -5.33
C GLU A 75 1.67 -2.45 -6.09
N LYS A 76 1.99 -2.05 -7.32
CA LYS A 76 1.13 -1.21 -8.16
C LYS A 76 0.02 -2.00 -8.84
N GLU A 77 0.29 -3.25 -9.20
CA GLU A 77 -0.63 -4.06 -10.01
C GLU A 77 -1.43 -5.09 -9.19
N VAL A 78 -1.02 -5.36 -7.94
CA VAL A 78 -1.67 -6.36 -7.08
C VAL A 78 -3.13 -5.97 -6.80
N ASN A 79 -4.04 -6.91 -7.06
CA ASN A 79 -5.45 -6.75 -6.78
C ASN A 79 -6.04 -8.06 -6.26
N HIS A 80 -6.56 -8.03 -5.03
CA HIS A 80 -7.12 -9.20 -4.35
C HIS A 80 -8.44 -9.70 -4.98
N SER A 81 -9.04 -8.90 -5.85
CA SER A 81 -10.26 -9.25 -6.59
C SER A 81 -9.97 -10.08 -7.85
N PHE A 82 -8.72 -10.17 -8.30
CA PHE A 82 -8.38 -10.97 -9.48
C PHE A 82 -8.61 -12.46 -9.23
N PRO A 83 -9.25 -13.19 -10.17
CA PRO A 83 -9.41 -14.64 -10.09
C PRO A 83 -8.11 -15.39 -9.83
N ARG A 84 -7.00 -14.95 -10.44
CA ARG A 84 -5.67 -15.57 -10.27
C ARG A 84 -4.89 -15.06 -9.06
N PHE A 85 -5.45 -14.21 -8.20
CA PHE A 85 -4.77 -13.72 -7.00
C PHE A 85 -4.28 -14.84 -6.06
N PRO A 86 -5.08 -15.89 -5.72
CA PRO A 86 -4.59 -17.02 -4.92
C PRO A 86 -3.39 -17.73 -5.57
N ALA A 87 -3.38 -17.86 -6.90
CA ALA A 87 -2.26 -18.46 -7.61
C ALA A 87 -0.99 -17.59 -7.51
N ALA A 88 -1.11 -16.26 -7.51
CA ALA A 88 0.02 -15.37 -7.28
C ALA A 88 0.57 -15.49 -5.84
N VAL A 89 -0.29 -15.61 -4.83
CA VAL A 89 0.14 -15.85 -3.44
C VAL A 89 0.89 -17.18 -3.34
N ARG A 90 0.37 -18.24 -3.98
CA ARG A 90 1.04 -19.54 -4.05
C ARG A 90 2.42 -19.42 -4.67
N ALA A 91 2.51 -18.82 -5.86
CA ALA A 91 3.78 -18.62 -6.55
C ALA A 91 4.79 -17.85 -5.68
N ILE A 92 4.38 -16.82 -4.94
CA ILE A 92 5.25 -16.10 -4.00
C ILE A 92 5.82 -17.04 -2.94
N TYR A 93 4.99 -17.90 -2.33
CA TYR A 93 5.42 -18.78 -1.26
C TYR A 93 6.25 -19.98 -1.76
N GLU A 94 6.04 -20.42 -2.98
CA GLU A 94 6.81 -21.50 -3.62
C GLU A 94 8.16 -21.04 -4.15
N THR A 95 8.27 -19.79 -4.61
CA THR A 95 9.50 -19.24 -5.23
C THR A 95 10.40 -18.49 -4.27
N THR A 96 10.00 -18.33 -3.00
CA THR A 96 10.80 -17.61 -2.00
C THR A 96 10.97 -18.45 -0.73
N PRO A 97 12.12 -18.40 -0.04
CA PRO A 97 12.28 -19.00 1.29
C PRO A 97 11.59 -18.14 2.37
N GLN A 98 11.41 -18.69 3.58
CA GLN A 98 10.75 -17.97 4.68
C GLN A 98 11.51 -16.70 5.14
N SER A 99 12.83 -16.70 4.99
CA SER A 99 13.69 -15.54 5.27
C SER A 99 13.48 -14.38 4.30
N ASP A 100 12.95 -14.66 3.11
CA ASP A 100 12.67 -13.64 2.13
C ASP A 100 11.31 -12.99 2.40
N ARG A 101 11.36 -11.76 2.92
CA ARG A 101 10.17 -10.99 3.31
C ARG A 101 9.62 -10.07 2.22
N GLY A 102 10.28 -9.98 1.05
CA GLY A 102 9.95 -8.98 0.02
C GLY A 102 8.49 -9.05 -0.45
N LEU A 103 8.16 -10.00 -1.33
CA LEU A 103 6.78 -10.17 -1.79
C LEU A 103 5.86 -10.78 -0.71
N ARG A 104 6.42 -11.57 0.22
CA ARG A 104 5.65 -12.19 1.31
C ARG A 104 4.95 -11.15 2.21
N ASP A 105 5.65 -10.08 2.58
CA ASP A 105 5.05 -9.02 3.41
C ASP A 105 4.00 -8.22 2.65
N VAL A 106 4.23 -7.96 1.35
CA VAL A 106 3.27 -7.26 0.48
C VAL A 106 1.96 -8.04 0.40
N VAL A 107 2.03 -9.34 0.09
CA VAL A 107 0.82 -10.16 -0.06
C VAL A 107 0.11 -10.38 1.27
N LEU A 108 0.85 -10.56 2.39
CA LEU A 108 0.25 -10.64 3.73
C LEU A 108 -0.51 -9.36 4.07
N ARG A 109 0.05 -8.19 3.76
CA ARG A 109 -0.60 -6.89 4.00
C ARG A 109 -1.89 -6.76 3.20
N VAL A 110 -1.89 -7.15 1.92
CA VAL A 110 -3.07 -7.14 1.03
C VAL A 110 -4.13 -8.12 1.54
N CYS A 111 -3.74 -9.35 1.86
CA CYS A 111 -4.66 -10.37 2.36
C CYS A 111 -5.27 -9.97 3.70
N ALA A 112 -4.46 -9.47 4.64
CA ALA A 112 -4.95 -9.04 5.95
C ALA A 112 -5.89 -7.83 5.86
N ALA A 113 -5.73 -6.95 4.86
CA ALA A 113 -6.62 -5.81 4.66
C ALA A 113 -7.98 -6.21 4.08
N ASN A 114 -8.02 -7.31 3.31
CA ASN A 114 -9.21 -7.78 2.61
C ASN A 114 -9.68 -9.15 3.11
N ALA A 115 -9.29 -9.54 4.33
CA ALA A 115 -9.49 -10.89 4.85
C ALA A 115 -10.96 -11.30 4.81
N LYS A 116 -11.89 -10.41 5.22
CA LYS A 116 -13.33 -10.71 5.21
C LYS A 116 -13.84 -11.14 3.83
N GLU A 117 -13.39 -10.49 2.77
CA GLU A 117 -13.79 -10.83 1.39
C GLU A 117 -13.09 -12.10 0.92
N LEU A 118 -11.79 -12.22 1.16
CA LEU A 118 -10.98 -13.35 0.72
C LEU A 118 -11.40 -14.68 1.37
N MET A 119 -11.77 -14.66 2.66
CA MET A 119 -12.27 -15.84 3.38
C MET A 119 -13.63 -16.35 2.86
N SER A 120 -14.28 -15.64 1.93
CA SER A 120 -15.51 -16.11 1.30
C SER A 120 -15.28 -16.71 -0.09
N LYS A 121 -14.04 -16.76 -0.57
CA LYS A 121 -13.67 -17.25 -1.90
C LYS A 121 -13.09 -18.67 -1.80
N PRO A 122 -13.73 -19.70 -2.40
CA PRO A 122 -13.27 -21.08 -2.34
C PRO A 122 -11.82 -21.26 -2.81
N GLN A 123 -11.41 -20.58 -3.88
CA GLN A 123 -10.04 -20.67 -4.40
C GLN A 123 -8.98 -20.15 -3.42
N PHE A 124 -9.38 -19.24 -2.53
CA PHE A 124 -8.50 -18.73 -1.48
C PHE A 124 -8.45 -19.68 -0.28
N GLU A 125 -9.57 -20.33 0.06
CA GLU A 125 -9.62 -21.41 1.06
C GLU A 125 -8.75 -22.60 0.63
N ASP A 126 -8.91 -23.10 -0.59
CA ASP A 126 -8.10 -24.19 -1.15
C ASP A 126 -6.59 -23.88 -1.07
N MET A 127 -6.22 -22.64 -1.42
CA MET A 127 -4.84 -22.17 -1.34
C MET A 127 -4.34 -22.13 0.11
N MET A 128 -5.16 -21.75 1.09
CA MET A 128 -4.77 -21.75 2.50
C MET A 128 -4.57 -23.17 3.05
N ASP A 129 -5.41 -24.12 2.62
CA ASP A 129 -5.29 -25.54 3.01
C ASP A 129 -3.99 -26.15 2.50
N GLU A 130 -3.60 -25.84 1.26
CA GLU A 130 -2.33 -26.24 0.67
C GLU A 130 -1.12 -25.52 1.32
N LEU A 131 -1.27 -24.23 1.62
CA LEU A 131 -0.20 -23.37 2.11
C LEU A 131 -0.38 -23.04 3.60
N GLY A 132 -0.35 -24.05 4.46
CA GLY A 132 -0.49 -23.86 5.91
C GLY A 132 0.50 -22.85 6.52
N VAL A 133 1.69 -22.68 5.93
CA VAL A 133 2.67 -21.65 6.33
C VAL A 133 2.11 -20.24 6.13
N PHE A 134 1.47 -19.99 4.98
CA PHE A 134 0.80 -18.71 4.70
C PHE A 134 -0.35 -18.48 5.68
N GLY A 135 -1.22 -19.48 5.90
CA GLY A 135 -2.34 -19.37 6.84
C GLY A 135 -1.88 -19.02 8.26
N LYS A 136 -0.78 -19.62 8.73
CA LYS A 136 -0.15 -19.30 10.02
C LYS A 136 0.36 -17.85 10.09
N GLU A 137 1.02 -17.37 9.05
CA GLU A 137 1.53 -15.99 9.00
C GLU A 137 0.39 -14.97 8.92
N LEU A 138 -0.62 -15.21 8.07
CA LEU A 138 -1.81 -14.37 7.97
C LEU A 138 -2.56 -14.31 9.31
N SER A 139 -2.76 -15.45 9.96
CA SER A 139 -3.42 -15.52 11.28
C SER A 139 -2.69 -14.68 12.32
N ARG A 140 -1.34 -14.73 12.33
CA ARG A 140 -0.53 -13.89 13.22
C ARG A 140 -0.67 -12.41 12.90
N THR A 141 -0.56 -12.03 11.63
CA THR A 141 -0.74 -10.64 11.17
C THR A 141 -2.11 -10.09 11.55
N LEU A 142 -3.17 -10.91 11.45
CA LEU A 142 -4.52 -10.53 11.87
C LEU A 142 -4.62 -10.37 13.39
N ALA A 143 -4.04 -11.29 14.17
CA ALA A 143 -4.03 -11.19 15.63
C ALA A 143 -3.28 -9.94 16.14
N GLU A 144 -2.15 -9.60 15.51
CA GLU A 144 -1.39 -8.38 15.81
C GLU A 144 -2.18 -7.10 15.46
N ARG A 145 -2.92 -7.12 14.34
CA ARG A 145 -3.84 -6.03 13.98
C ARG A 145 -5.01 -5.91 14.95
N SER A 146 -5.57 -7.03 15.40
CA SER A 146 -6.60 -7.07 16.44
C SER A 146 -6.07 -6.62 17.80
N GLY A 147 -4.76 -6.70 18.06
CA GLY A 147 -4.11 -6.11 19.23
C GLY A 147 -4.06 -4.57 19.21
N HIS A 148 -4.13 -3.95 18.03
CA HIS A 148 -4.29 -2.49 17.86
C HIS A 148 -5.74 -2.05 17.64
N VAL A 149 -6.63 -2.98 17.30
CA VAL A 149 -8.08 -2.77 17.16
C VAL A 149 -8.84 -3.73 18.08
N THR A 150 -8.46 -3.80 19.36
CA THR A 150 -9.53 -3.71 20.35
C THR A 150 -10.13 -2.33 20.14
N THR A 151 -11.44 -2.26 19.98
CA THR A 151 -12.25 -1.10 20.37
C THR A 151 -11.97 -0.72 21.83
N LYS A 152 -10.75 -0.28 22.15
CA LYS A 152 -10.66 0.96 22.90
C LYS A 152 -11.28 1.93 21.94
N ASN A 153 -12.41 2.52 22.32
CA ASN A 153 -12.75 3.83 21.81
C ASN A 153 -11.45 4.62 21.80
N ILE A 154 -10.83 4.80 20.62
CA ILE A 154 -9.84 5.84 20.47
C ILE A 154 -10.69 7.09 20.51
N PHE A 155 -11.00 7.52 21.74
CA PHE A 155 -11.27 8.91 22.01
C PHE A 155 -9.96 9.61 21.65
N VAL A 156 -9.81 9.95 20.37
CA VAL A 156 -8.90 11.03 20.02
C VAL A 156 -9.55 12.22 20.71
N ASP A 157 -8.98 12.64 21.85
CA ASP A 157 -9.37 13.87 22.52
C ASP A 157 -8.94 15.02 21.60
N CYS A 158 -9.64 15.15 20.48
CA CYS A 158 -9.50 16.20 19.48
C CYS A 158 -10.01 17.47 20.12
N LYS A 159 -9.15 18.07 20.94
CA LYS A 159 -9.43 19.38 21.53
C LYS A 159 -9.64 20.37 20.40
N LYS A 160 -10.79 21.03 20.43
CA LYS A 160 -11.07 22.17 19.58
C LYS A 160 -10.42 23.39 20.20
N TYR A 161 -9.80 24.22 19.40
CA TYR A 161 -9.22 25.48 19.83
C TYR A 161 -9.76 26.62 19.00
N ARG A 162 -9.84 27.82 19.58
CA ARG A 162 -10.34 29.01 18.91
C ARG A 162 -9.20 29.86 18.37
N CYS A 163 -9.23 30.16 17.06
CA CYS A 163 -8.25 31.06 16.47
C CYS A 163 -8.43 32.49 17.03
N GLY A 164 -7.33 33.16 17.38
CA GLY A 164 -7.39 34.54 17.86
C GLY A 164 -7.59 35.60 16.77
N VAL A 165 -7.50 35.23 15.48
CA VAL A 165 -7.71 36.14 14.35
C VAL A 165 -9.10 35.95 13.75
N CYS A 166 -9.36 34.77 13.18
CA CYS A 166 -10.61 34.50 12.44
C CYS A 166 -11.71 33.89 13.31
N ARG A 167 -11.46 33.68 14.61
CA ARG A 167 -12.37 33.09 15.61
C ARG A 167 -12.97 31.71 15.32
N ARG A 168 -12.66 31.11 14.18
CA ARG A 168 -13.07 29.74 13.83
C ARG A 168 -12.46 28.69 14.75
N ALA A 169 -13.24 27.66 15.04
CA ALA A 169 -12.81 26.47 15.76
C ALA A 169 -11.92 25.58 14.88
N VAL A 170 -10.74 25.20 15.38
CA VAL A 170 -9.82 24.27 14.73
C VAL A 170 -9.59 23.05 15.61
N ALA A 171 -9.65 21.85 15.03
CA ALA A 171 -9.30 20.63 15.74
C ALA A 171 -7.81 20.33 15.54
N TRP A 172 -7.05 20.24 16.64
CA TRP A 172 -5.64 19.88 16.62
C TRP A 172 -5.36 18.77 17.62
N ASN A 173 -4.55 17.79 17.19
CA ASN A 173 -3.86 16.90 18.11
C ASN A 173 -2.45 17.44 18.32
N ILE A 174 -2.23 18.23 19.37
CA ILE A 174 -0.89 18.76 19.69
C ILE A 174 -0.10 17.64 20.39
N PRO A 175 0.91 17.03 19.73
CA PRO A 175 1.65 15.92 20.31
C PRO A 175 2.44 16.34 21.56
N LYS A 176 2.74 15.39 22.43
CA LYS A 176 3.67 15.57 23.57
C LYS A 176 4.98 14.79 23.27
N PRO A 177 6.17 15.41 23.40
CA PRO A 177 6.42 16.79 23.80
C PRO A 177 5.98 17.79 22.73
N CYS A 178 5.57 18.96 23.20
CA CYS A 178 4.98 19.99 22.37
C CYS A 178 6.02 20.53 21.36
N PRO A 179 5.71 20.65 20.05
CA PRO A 179 6.61 21.30 19.11
C PRO A 179 6.93 22.73 19.60
N THR A 180 8.17 23.17 19.43
CA THR A 180 8.57 24.56 19.74
C THR A 180 8.17 25.54 18.63
N GLU A 181 7.68 25.04 17.49
CA GLU A 181 7.27 25.82 16.31
C GLU A 181 5.85 26.39 16.43
N LEU A 182 5.54 27.37 15.56
CA LEU A 182 4.20 27.96 15.42
C LEU A 182 3.23 26.97 14.76
N LEU A 183 2.04 26.81 15.35
CA LEU A 183 0.91 26.11 14.74
C LEU A 183 0.02 27.13 14.02
N ASN A 184 -0.20 26.92 12.73
CA ASN A 184 -0.96 27.85 11.88
C ASN A 184 -2.45 27.50 11.85
N CYS A 185 -3.30 28.50 11.92
CA CYS A 185 -4.74 28.31 11.73
C CYS A 185 -5.04 27.86 10.30
N MET A 186 -5.75 26.75 10.11
CA MET A 186 -6.12 26.23 8.78
C MET A 186 -7.04 27.15 7.96
N PHE A 187 -7.70 28.12 8.60
CA PHE A 187 -8.68 28.99 7.94
C PHE A 187 -8.12 30.36 7.53
N CYS A 188 -7.13 30.89 8.26
CA CYS A 188 -6.59 32.23 8.01
C CYS A 188 -5.06 32.28 8.00
N GLY A 189 -4.37 31.15 8.18
CA GLY A 189 -2.92 31.06 8.14
C GLY A 189 -2.19 31.64 9.36
N ALA A 190 -2.88 32.27 10.31
CA ALA A 190 -2.25 32.91 11.47
C ALA A 190 -1.52 31.87 12.35
N GLY A 191 -0.21 32.07 12.53
CA GLY A 191 0.65 31.22 13.34
C GLY A 191 0.70 31.63 14.81
N PHE A 192 0.48 30.68 15.72
CA PHE A 192 0.62 30.90 17.15
C PHE A 192 1.40 29.77 17.81
N SER A 193 2.10 30.08 18.90
CA SER A 193 2.77 29.03 19.68
C SER A 193 1.74 28.06 20.27
N PRO A 194 2.10 26.79 20.49
CA PRO A 194 1.18 25.83 21.08
C PRO A 194 0.69 26.21 22.48
N ALA A 195 1.48 26.97 23.26
CA ALA A 195 1.05 27.51 24.54
C ALA A 195 -0.10 28.53 24.37
N THR A 196 -0.06 29.34 23.32
CA THR A 196 -1.13 30.27 22.97
C THR A 196 -2.39 29.54 22.52
N TRP A 197 -2.26 28.46 21.74
CA TRP A 197 -3.40 27.62 21.38
C TRP A 197 -4.03 26.94 22.60
N LYS A 198 -3.22 26.39 23.52
CA LYS A 198 -3.73 25.74 24.75
C LYS A 198 -4.58 26.66 25.63
N LYS A 199 -4.32 27.97 25.64
CA LYS A 199 -5.13 28.96 26.36
C LYS A 199 -6.50 29.21 25.70
N ARG A 200 -6.69 28.80 24.44
CA ARG A 200 -7.89 29.01 23.64
C ARG A 200 -8.63 27.70 23.34
N VAL A 201 -8.48 26.69 24.20
CA VAL A 201 -9.24 25.45 24.09
C VAL A 201 -10.73 25.75 24.28
N ILE A 202 -11.56 25.25 23.38
CA ILE A 202 -13.02 25.33 23.46
C ILE A 202 -13.48 24.20 24.38
N LYS A 203 -14.16 24.55 25.46
CA LYS A 203 -14.74 23.60 26.42
C LYS A 203 -16.13 23.16 25.93
N PRO A 204 -16.61 21.98 26.36
CA PRO A 204 -17.94 21.48 25.99
C PRO A 204 -19.09 22.44 26.33
N ASP A 205 -18.95 23.22 27.41
CA ASP A 205 -19.98 24.13 27.91
C ASP A 205 -19.86 25.57 27.35
N ASP A 206 -18.88 25.84 26.49
CA ASP A 206 -18.72 27.16 25.89
C ASP A 206 -19.87 27.41 24.87
N PRO A 207 -20.51 28.60 24.88
CA PRO A 207 -21.55 28.93 23.93
C PRO A 207 -21.03 28.89 22.48
N LEU A 208 -21.90 28.48 21.55
CA LEU A 208 -21.60 28.46 20.12
C LEU A 208 -21.41 29.89 19.61
N GLU A 209 -20.28 30.16 18.97
CA GLU A 209 -20.04 31.45 18.31
C GLU A 209 -20.63 31.43 16.89
N PRO A 210 -21.01 32.60 16.32
CA PRO A 210 -21.58 32.69 14.98
C PRO A 210 -20.74 32.02 13.89
N GLU A 211 -19.41 32.01 14.06
CA GLU A 211 -18.44 31.43 13.14
C GLU A 211 -18.35 29.90 13.22
N ASP A 212 -18.95 29.27 14.25
CA ASP A 212 -19.04 27.82 14.43
C ASP A 212 -20.22 27.21 13.61
N VAL A 213 -21.15 28.05 13.15
CA VAL A 213 -22.26 27.65 12.28
C VAL A 213 -21.76 27.60 10.83
N ILE A 214 -21.49 26.39 10.34
CA ILE A 214 -21.19 26.15 8.92
C ILE A 214 -22.47 26.43 8.12
N GLN A 215 -22.62 27.63 7.56
CA GLN A 215 -23.54 27.83 6.45
C GLN A 215 -22.95 27.15 5.22
N ARG A 216 -23.45 25.94 4.94
CA ARG A 216 -23.28 25.32 3.63
C ARG A 216 -23.93 26.26 2.62
N PRO A 217 -23.22 26.73 1.57
CA PRO A 217 -23.91 27.43 0.49
C PRO A 217 -24.94 26.46 -0.08
N SER A 218 -26.22 26.82 0.01
CA SER A 218 -27.25 26.16 -0.79
C SER A 218 -26.83 26.37 -2.23
N SER A 219 -26.54 25.27 -2.94
CA SER A 219 -26.44 25.27 -4.40
C SER A 219 -27.68 26.00 -4.91
N ALA A 220 -27.47 27.17 -5.51
CA ALA A 220 -28.51 27.90 -6.21
C ALA A 220 -29.14 26.96 -7.24
N ALA A 221 -30.47 26.96 -7.26
CA ALA A 221 -31.27 26.34 -8.29
C ALA A 221 -30.73 26.78 -9.66
N GLY A 222 -30.46 25.81 -10.53
CA GLY A 222 -30.37 26.09 -11.95
C GLY A 222 -31.78 26.40 -12.41
N ASP A 223 -32.02 27.66 -12.72
CA ASP A 223 -33.21 28.08 -13.46
C ASP A 223 -33.14 27.46 -14.85
N ASP A 224 -34.22 26.76 -15.21
CA ASP A 224 -34.59 26.43 -16.57
C ASP A 224 -34.71 27.73 -17.37
N ASP A 225 -33.96 27.86 -18.46
CA ASP A 225 -34.34 28.74 -19.56
C ASP A 225 -33.96 28.13 -20.91
N ASP A 226 -35.01 27.94 -21.69
CA ASP A 226 -35.11 27.62 -23.10
C ASP A 226 -33.98 28.15 -23.99
N VAL A 227 -33.43 27.28 -24.84
CA VAL A 227 -32.83 27.68 -26.13
C VAL A 227 -33.59 26.94 -27.25
N PRO A 228 -34.37 27.65 -28.09
CA PRO A 228 -34.98 27.05 -29.27
C PRO A 228 -33.94 26.87 -30.36
N GLY A 229 -34.03 25.75 -31.08
CA GLY A 229 -33.14 25.43 -32.20
C GLY A 229 -33.27 26.41 -33.36
N TRP A 230 -32.14 26.63 -34.05
CA TRP A 230 -31.86 26.30 -35.45
C TRP A 230 -30.35 26.11 -35.60
#